data_AF-A0A7C5TAF8-F1
#
_entry.id   AF-A0A7C5TAF8-F1
#
_cell.length_a   1.000
_cell.length_b   1.000
_cell.length_c   1.000
_cell.angle_alpha   90.00
_cell.angle_beta   90.00
_cell.angle_gamma   90.00
#
_symmetry.space_group_name_H-M   'P 1'
#
loop_
_entity.id
_entity.type
_entity.pdbx_description
1 polymer ?
#
loop_
_entity_poly.entity_id
_entity_poly.type
_entity_poly.pdbx_seq_one_letter_code
_entity_poly.pdbx_strand_id
1 'polypeptide(L)'
;INSSPIISNGKIYVASFDGYLYKFDKNGKLISTYKVGDRAKMPIILGPQRYEGDFRPIISSPVIDEEGNIFITSFYGKIFKIKADGKMEKVYDLNEKVQSTPTITEDGIIYIGTYETEKGSIYAIDTKKKTVIWKITIGERIVSSPAVDEDGTIYIGAFDGNIYAIEGKRKIAKSEWPTFRKDSKHSGRLD
;
A
#
# COMPACT_ATOMS: atom_id res chain seq x y z
N ILE A 1 -8.84 -8.80 -9.65
CA ILE A 1 -8.23 -8.52 -8.33
C ILE A 1 -6.80 -8.09 -8.62
N ASN A 2 -6.45 -6.83 -8.36
CA ASN A 2 -5.09 -6.31 -8.61
C ASN A 2 -4.24 -6.26 -7.33
N SER A 3 -4.86 -6.51 -6.17
CA SER A 3 -4.18 -6.60 -4.88
C SER A 3 -3.78 -8.05 -4.57
N SER A 4 -2.70 -8.23 -3.82
CA SER A 4 -2.43 -9.53 -3.21
C SER A 4 -3.27 -9.68 -1.94
N PRO A 5 -3.93 -10.84 -1.72
CA PRO A 5 -4.54 -11.12 -0.44
C PRO A 5 -3.46 -11.23 0.64
N ILE A 6 -3.76 -10.78 1.85
CA ILE A 6 -2.92 -11.02 3.03
C ILE A 6 -3.65 -11.93 4.00
N ILE A 7 -2.88 -12.74 4.72
CA ILE A 7 -3.39 -13.60 5.79
C ILE A 7 -2.84 -13.05 7.10
N SER A 8 -3.73 -12.83 8.07
CA SER A 8 -3.31 -12.52 9.43
C SER A 8 -4.18 -13.17 10.47
N ASN A 9 -3.56 -13.86 11.44
CA ASN A 9 -4.25 -14.54 12.53
C ASN A 9 -5.39 -15.47 12.03
N GLY A 10 -5.15 -16.20 10.93
CA GLY A 10 -6.13 -17.09 10.30
C GLY A 10 -7.32 -16.40 9.63
N LYS A 11 -7.24 -15.08 9.39
CA LYS A 11 -8.20 -14.29 8.62
C LYS A 11 -7.57 -13.87 7.30
N ILE A 12 -8.38 -13.87 6.24
CA ILE A 12 -7.94 -13.52 4.89
C ILE A 12 -8.49 -12.14 4.56
N TYR A 13 -7.63 -11.24 4.07
CA TYR A 13 -8.01 -9.88 3.68
C TYR A 13 -7.75 -9.68 2.19
N VAL A 14 -8.78 -9.23 1.45
CA VAL A 14 -8.74 -9.08 0.00
C VAL A 14 -9.21 -7.68 -0.38
N ALA A 15 -8.34 -6.88 -1.02
CA ALA A 15 -8.72 -5.57 -1.52
C ALA A 15 -9.24 -5.66 -2.96
N SER A 16 -10.36 -5.02 -3.23
CA SER A 16 -11.08 -5.15 -4.50
C SER A 16 -11.18 -3.82 -5.24
N PHE A 17 -11.37 -3.93 -6.55
CA PHE A 17 -11.52 -2.79 -7.46
C PHE A 17 -12.86 -2.05 -7.27
N ASP A 18 -13.80 -2.66 -6.55
CA ASP A 18 -15.08 -2.06 -6.13
C ASP A 18 -14.95 -1.05 -4.97
N GLY A 19 -13.76 -0.90 -4.39
CA GLY A 19 -13.49 0.02 -3.29
C GLY A 19 -13.64 -0.55 -1.89
N TYR A 20 -13.72 -1.86 -1.77
CA TYR A 20 -13.78 -2.52 -0.47
C TYR A 20 -12.56 -3.40 -0.19
N LEU A 21 -12.19 -3.43 1.10
CA LEU A 21 -11.41 -4.52 1.67
C LEU A 21 -12.38 -5.50 2.31
N TYR A 22 -12.28 -6.77 1.91
CA TYR A 22 -13.09 -7.87 2.44
C TYR A 22 -12.26 -8.68 3.42
N LYS A 23 -12.85 -9.03 4.57
CA LYS A 23 -12.27 -9.93 5.57
C LYS A 23 -13.04 -11.25 5.59
N PHE A 24 -12.36 -12.36 5.38
CA PHE A 24 -12.90 -13.72 5.41
C PHE A 24 -12.29 -14.54 6.55
N ASP A 25 -12.98 -15.59 6.98
CA ASP A 25 -12.35 -16.65 7.77
C ASP A 25 -11.57 -17.62 6.88
N LYS A 26 -10.84 -18.56 7.51
CA LYS A 26 -10.06 -19.60 6.82
C LYS A 26 -10.87 -20.52 5.90
N ASN A 27 -12.20 -20.54 6.03
CA ASN A 27 -13.10 -21.34 5.20
C ASN A 27 -13.72 -20.52 4.06
N GLY A 28 -13.34 -19.25 3.92
CA GLY A 28 -13.87 -18.34 2.90
C GLY A 28 -15.21 -17.68 3.27
N LYS A 29 -15.68 -17.80 4.52
CA LYS A 29 -16.89 -17.09 4.95
C LYS A 29 -16.57 -15.61 5.18
N LEU A 30 -17.36 -14.73 4.56
CA LEU A 30 -17.24 -13.29 4.76
C LEU A 30 -17.55 -12.91 6.23
N ILE A 31 -16.63 -12.17 6.85
CA ILE A 31 -16.74 -11.66 8.23
C ILE A 31 -17.10 -10.17 8.24
N SER A 32 -16.39 -9.37 7.45
CA SER A 32 -16.55 -7.91 7.46
C SER A 32 -16.14 -7.29 6.13
N THR A 33 -16.68 -6.10 5.85
CA THR A 33 -16.34 -5.27 4.70
C THR A 33 -15.93 -3.88 5.16
N TYR A 34 -14.90 -3.32 4.53
CA TYR A 34 -14.38 -2.00 4.84
C TYR A 34 -14.36 -1.15 3.58
N LYS A 35 -15.07 -0.02 3.60
CA LYS A 35 -15.10 0.92 2.48
C LYS A 35 -13.84 1.80 2.51
N VAL A 36 -12.98 1.62 1.52
CA VAL A 36 -11.68 2.30 1.41
C VAL A 36 -11.63 3.19 0.17
N GLY A 37 -12.20 2.71 -0.95
CA GLY A 37 -12.15 3.38 -2.23
C GLY A 37 -13.07 4.61 -2.33
N ASP A 38 -12.51 5.67 -2.89
CA ASP A 38 -13.28 6.84 -3.32
C ASP A 38 -13.77 6.67 -4.75
N ARG A 39 -14.86 7.36 -5.06
CA ARG A 39 -15.38 7.42 -6.42
C ARG A 39 -14.36 8.09 -7.33
N ALA A 40 -13.95 7.40 -8.39
CA ALA A 40 -12.99 7.94 -9.31
C ALA A 40 -13.58 8.97 -10.25
N LYS A 41 -12.79 10.04 -10.49
CA LYS A 41 -13.02 10.99 -11.57
C LYS A 41 -12.68 10.29 -12.89
N MET A 42 -13.64 10.29 -13.82
CA MET A 42 -13.57 9.53 -15.07
C MET A 42 -12.96 10.35 -16.22
N PRO A 43 -12.34 9.68 -17.22
CA PRO A 43 -12.01 8.24 -17.25
C PRO A 43 -10.77 7.92 -16.40
N ILE A 44 -10.65 6.67 -15.93
CA ILE A 44 -9.38 6.20 -15.36
C ILE A 44 -8.54 5.63 -16.49
N ILE A 45 -7.30 6.12 -16.64
CA ILE A 45 -6.31 5.61 -17.58
C ILE A 45 -5.17 4.95 -16.77
N LEU A 46 -5.06 3.64 -16.87
CA LEU A 46 -3.98 2.86 -16.25
C LEU A 46 -3.16 2.20 -17.36
N GLY A 47 -1.99 2.75 -17.66
CA GLY A 47 -1.21 2.33 -18.83
C GLY A 47 -2.01 2.48 -20.14
N PRO A 48 -2.05 1.46 -21.02
CA PRO A 48 -2.81 1.52 -22.28
C PRO A 48 -4.32 1.33 -22.10
N GLN A 49 -4.78 1.00 -20.88
CA GLN A 49 -6.17 0.66 -20.61
C GLN A 49 -6.98 1.89 -20.18
N ARG A 50 -8.15 2.05 -20.81
CA ARG A 50 -9.15 3.07 -20.46
C ARG A 50 -10.34 2.38 -19.78
N TYR A 51 -10.64 2.80 -18.56
CA TYR A 51 -11.77 2.28 -17.78
C TYR A 51 -12.90 3.32 -17.77
N GLU A 52 -14.11 2.88 -18.12
CA GLU A 52 -15.34 3.67 -18.09
C GLU A 52 -16.34 3.03 -17.11
N GLY A 53 -16.88 3.79 -16.16
CA GLY A 53 -17.82 3.30 -15.16
C GLY A 53 -17.65 3.92 -13.77
N ASP A 54 -18.44 3.48 -12.80
CA ASP A 54 -18.32 3.93 -11.41
C ASP A 54 -17.31 3.06 -10.65
N PHE A 55 -16.02 3.40 -10.77
CA PHE A 55 -14.94 2.67 -10.11
C PHE A 55 -14.47 3.34 -8.83
N ARG A 56 -14.07 2.52 -7.86
CA ARG A 56 -13.49 2.98 -6.58
C ARG A 56 -12.20 2.24 -6.29
N PRO A 57 -11.22 2.21 -7.20
CA PRO A 57 -10.23 1.14 -7.21
C PRO A 57 -9.34 1.16 -5.97
N ILE A 58 -9.09 -0.03 -5.44
CA ILE A 58 -7.97 -0.31 -4.56
C ILE A 58 -7.00 -1.17 -5.36
N ILE A 59 -5.85 -0.59 -5.68
CA ILE A 59 -4.83 -1.23 -6.51
C ILE A 59 -3.67 -1.74 -5.64
N SER A 60 -3.37 -1.03 -4.54
CA SER A 60 -2.35 -1.45 -3.58
C SER A 60 -2.76 -2.70 -2.82
N SER A 61 -1.79 -3.56 -2.49
CA SER A 61 -2.00 -4.61 -1.49
C SER A 61 -1.98 -4.02 -0.07
N PRO A 62 -2.74 -4.58 0.87
CA PRO A 62 -2.62 -4.21 2.28
C PRO A 62 -1.27 -4.67 2.86
N VAL A 63 -0.79 -3.98 3.89
CA VAL A 63 0.40 -4.36 4.70
C VAL A 63 0.08 -4.38 6.18
N ILE A 64 0.91 -5.05 6.98
CA ILE A 64 0.68 -5.27 8.42
C ILE A 64 1.87 -4.74 9.23
N ASP A 65 1.62 -4.01 10.31
CA ASP A 65 2.68 -3.62 11.28
C ASP A 65 2.94 -4.73 12.32
N GLU A 66 3.91 -4.52 13.22
CA GLU A 66 4.23 -5.49 14.28
C GLU A 66 3.12 -5.65 15.33
N GLU A 67 2.18 -4.70 15.40
CA GLU A 67 1.01 -4.76 16.28
C GLU A 67 -0.17 -5.53 15.64
N GLY A 68 -0.02 -6.01 14.40
CA GLY A 68 -1.07 -6.71 13.65
C GLY A 68 -2.13 -5.78 13.05
N ASN A 69 -1.86 -4.47 12.98
CA ASN A 69 -2.74 -3.53 12.31
C ASN A 69 -2.55 -3.59 10.80
N ILE A 70 -3.66 -3.55 10.07
CA ILE A 70 -3.66 -3.60 8.61
C ILE A 70 -3.75 -2.20 8.04
N PHE A 71 -2.83 -1.87 7.15
CA PHE A 71 -2.82 -0.65 6.38
C PHE A 71 -3.22 -0.91 4.94
N ILE A 72 -4.10 -0.08 4.41
CA ILE A 72 -4.56 -0.16 3.02
C ILE A 72 -4.68 1.24 2.42
N THR A 73 -4.30 1.38 1.16
CA THR A 73 -4.29 2.68 0.48
C THR A 73 -5.31 2.70 -0.67
N SER A 74 -6.14 3.74 -0.74
CA SER A 74 -7.04 3.95 -1.86
C SER A 74 -6.29 4.48 -3.09
N PHE A 75 -6.89 4.39 -4.28
CA PHE A 75 -6.31 4.96 -5.49
C PHE A 75 -6.04 6.47 -5.41
N TYR A 76 -6.75 7.24 -4.57
CA TYR A 76 -6.50 8.66 -4.36
C TYR A 76 -5.65 8.95 -3.12
N GLY A 77 -4.92 7.95 -2.63
CA GLY A 77 -3.89 8.15 -1.62
C GLY A 77 -4.43 8.30 -0.19
N LYS A 78 -5.68 7.91 0.06
CA LYS A 78 -6.18 7.78 1.44
C LYS A 78 -5.63 6.50 2.05
N ILE A 79 -4.94 6.63 3.17
CA ILE A 79 -4.38 5.51 3.92
C ILE A 79 -5.27 5.26 5.12
N PHE A 80 -5.74 4.02 5.26
CA PHE A 80 -6.54 3.56 6.39
C PHE A 80 -5.78 2.54 7.21
N LYS A 81 -6.00 2.57 8.52
CA LYS A 81 -5.54 1.57 9.50
C LYS A 81 -6.76 0.81 10.01
N ILE A 82 -6.69 -0.51 10.01
CA ILE A 82 -7.70 -1.42 10.56
C ILE A 82 -7.04 -2.18 11.70
N LYS A 83 -7.59 -2.02 12.90
CA LYS A 83 -7.11 -2.69 14.11
C LYS A 83 -7.65 -4.13 14.20
N ALA A 84 -7.09 -4.93 15.11
CA ALA A 84 -7.50 -6.32 15.33
C ALA A 84 -9.00 -6.46 15.70
N ASP A 85 -9.55 -5.49 16.43
CA ASP A 85 -10.97 -5.39 16.78
C ASP A 85 -11.88 -5.03 15.58
N GLY A 86 -11.29 -4.76 14.42
CA GLY A 86 -11.98 -4.38 13.19
C GLY A 86 -12.28 -2.88 13.11
N LYS A 87 -11.87 -2.05 14.07
CA LYS A 87 -12.04 -0.59 13.97
C LYS A 87 -11.12 -0.04 12.88
N MET A 88 -11.72 0.67 11.93
CA MET A 88 -11.01 1.37 10.86
C MET A 88 -10.89 2.86 11.16
N GLU A 89 -9.72 3.44 10.91
CA GLU A 89 -9.50 4.88 10.97
C GLU A 89 -8.68 5.37 9.77
N LYS A 90 -8.92 6.61 9.34
CA LYS A 90 -8.06 7.28 8.36
C LYS A 90 -6.76 7.73 9.07
N VAL A 91 -5.63 7.36 8.48
CA VAL A 91 -4.29 7.72 8.97
C VAL A 91 -3.84 9.00 8.29
N TYR A 92 -3.86 9.02 6.96
CA TYR A 92 -3.38 10.16 6.18
C TYR A 92 -4.10 10.24 4.83
N ASP A 93 -4.02 11.40 4.20
CA ASP A 93 -4.57 11.67 2.88
C ASP A 93 -3.50 12.34 2.03
N LEU A 94 -2.90 11.58 1.11
CA LEU A 94 -1.87 12.11 0.22
C LEU A 94 -2.43 13.12 -0.78
N ASN A 95 -3.73 13.05 -1.08
CA ASN A 95 -4.38 13.78 -2.18
C ASN A 95 -3.69 13.58 -3.55
N GLU A 96 -2.97 12.46 -3.71
CA GLU A 96 -2.27 12.07 -4.93
C GLU A 96 -2.70 10.67 -5.33
N LYS A 97 -2.61 10.35 -6.62
CA LYS A 97 -2.94 8.99 -7.08
C LYS A 97 -1.89 8.00 -6.59
N VAL A 98 -2.31 6.81 -6.21
CA VAL A 98 -1.44 5.73 -5.75
C VAL A 98 -1.78 4.43 -6.44
N GLN A 99 -0.76 3.78 -7.00
CA GLN A 99 -0.83 2.40 -7.50
C GLN A 99 0.18 1.46 -6.84
N SER A 100 1.18 2.00 -6.15
CA SER A 100 2.17 1.20 -5.43
C SER A 100 1.55 0.49 -4.23
N THR A 101 2.06 -0.71 -3.90
CA THR A 101 1.81 -1.31 -2.59
C THR A 101 2.76 -0.65 -1.59
N PRO A 102 2.29 -0.15 -0.43
CA PRO A 102 3.17 0.44 0.58
C PRO A 102 4.12 -0.60 1.17
N THR A 103 5.19 -0.12 1.81
CA THR A 103 6.03 -0.91 2.72
C THR A 103 6.00 -0.28 4.10
N ILE A 104 5.84 -1.06 5.16
CA ILE A 104 5.85 -0.58 6.55
C ILE A 104 7.10 -1.05 7.31
N THR A 105 7.68 -0.13 8.06
CA THR A 105 8.89 -0.31 8.86
C THR A 105 8.57 -0.68 10.31
N GLU A 106 9.57 -1.19 11.04
CA GLU A 106 9.45 -1.60 12.44
C GLU A 106 8.97 -0.47 13.38
N ASP A 107 9.32 0.79 13.09
CA ASP A 107 8.88 1.96 13.86
C ASP A 107 7.48 2.48 13.46
N GLY A 108 6.87 1.89 12.43
CA GLY A 108 5.52 2.24 11.94
C GLY A 108 5.51 3.35 10.89
N ILE A 109 6.60 3.49 10.11
CA ILE A 109 6.67 4.40 8.96
C ILE A 109 6.26 3.66 7.70
N ILE A 110 5.35 4.23 6.92
CA ILE A 110 4.98 3.75 5.58
C ILE A 110 5.82 4.47 4.53
N TYR A 111 6.44 3.69 3.65
CA TYR A 111 6.96 4.15 2.36
C TYR A 111 5.98 3.84 1.24
N ILE A 112 5.67 4.83 0.40
CA ILE A 112 4.70 4.68 -0.68
C ILE A 112 5.00 5.62 -1.85
N GLY A 113 4.85 5.12 -3.09
CA GLY A 113 5.08 5.87 -4.33
C GLY A 113 3.77 6.32 -5.01
N THR A 114 3.77 7.52 -5.59
CA THR A 114 2.61 8.12 -6.23
C THR A 114 2.65 8.05 -7.77
N TYR A 115 1.44 7.97 -8.35
CA TYR A 115 1.15 7.83 -9.76
C TYR A 115 0.69 9.18 -10.35
N GLU A 116 1.49 10.23 -10.17
CA GLU A 116 1.22 11.50 -10.84
C GLU A 116 1.80 11.51 -12.25
N THR A 117 1.03 12.01 -13.22
CA THR A 117 1.28 11.80 -14.66
C THR A 117 2.60 12.36 -15.16
N GLU A 118 3.12 13.40 -14.52
CA GLU A 118 4.36 14.06 -14.93
C GLU A 118 5.55 13.66 -14.07
N LYS A 119 5.37 13.52 -12.75
CA LYS A 119 6.44 13.18 -11.80
C LYS A 119 5.91 12.34 -10.66
N GLY A 120 6.57 11.23 -10.35
CA GLY A 120 6.24 10.44 -9.18
C GLY A 120 6.87 11.01 -7.92
N SER A 121 6.23 10.80 -6.77
CA SER A 121 6.84 11.09 -5.48
C SER A 121 6.80 9.87 -4.57
N ILE A 122 7.88 9.66 -3.83
CA ILE A 122 7.91 8.72 -2.70
C ILE A 122 7.73 9.50 -1.41
N TYR A 123 6.87 8.96 -0.54
CA TYR A 123 6.55 9.52 0.76
C TYR A 123 7.02 8.60 1.88
N ALA A 124 7.48 9.20 2.98
CA ALA A 124 7.61 8.54 4.26
C ALA A 124 6.59 9.13 5.24
N ILE A 125 5.72 8.27 5.78
CA ILE A 125 4.58 8.70 6.60
C ILE A 125 4.66 8.02 7.95
N ASP A 126 4.71 8.82 9.02
CA ASP A 126 4.57 8.34 10.39
C ASP A 126 3.10 8.03 10.66
N THR A 127 2.78 6.74 10.76
CA THR A 127 1.39 6.29 10.95
C THR A 127 0.85 6.58 12.35
N LYS A 128 1.73 6.73 13.35
CA LYS A 128 1.37 7.02 14.74
C LYS A 128 1.09 8.50 14.91
N LYS A 129 1.96 9.36 14.35
CA LYS A 129 1.79 10.82 14.38
C LYS A 129 0.85 11.34 13.30
N LYS A 130 0.53 10.53 12.28
CA LYS A 130 -0.30 10.90 11.13
C LYS A 130 0.31 12.08 10.35
N THR A 131 1.62 12.06 10.17
CA THR A 131 2.40 13.14 9.54
C THR A 131 3.35 12.61 8.47
N VAL A 132 3.61 13.39 7.43
CA VAL A 132 4.70 13.14 6.48
C VAL A 132 6.04 13.51 7.14
N ILE A 133 6.99 12.57 7.14
CA ILE A 133 8.37 12.82 7.58
C ILE A 133 9.12 13.52 6.45
N TRP A 134 9.02 12.99 5.23
CA TRP A 134 9.62 13.56 4.04
C TRP A 134 8.87 13.11 2.78
N LYS A 135 9.09 13.88 1.71
CA LYS A 135 8.65 13.60 0.33
C LYS A 135 9.83 13.84 -0.60
N ILE A 136 10.08 12.91 -1.52
CA ILE A 136 11.08 13.07 -2.57
C ILE A 136 10.40 12.83 -3.91
N THR A 137 10.53 13.79 -4.81
CA THR A 137 10.04 13.67 -6.19
C THR A 137 11.14 13.07 -7.06
N ILE A 138 10.81 12.01 -7.79
CA ILE A 138 11.74 11.25 -8.63
C ILE A 138 11.10 10.98 -9.99
N GLY A 139 11.91 11.06 -11.05
CA GLY A 139 11.56 10.63 -12.40
C GLY A 139 10.15 10.96 -12.87
N GLU A 140 9.50 9.93 -13.41
CA GLU A 140 8.08 9.92 -13.82
C GLU A 140 7.22 9.17 -12.77
N ARG A 141 5.96 8.89 -13.09
CA ARG A 141 5.01 8.18 -12.20
C ARG A 141 5.58 6.87 -11.63
N ILE A 142 5.21 6.56 -10.39
CA ILE A 142 5.66 5.37 -9.68
C ILE A 142 4.50 4.38 -9.55
N VAL A 143 4.69 3.19 -10.11
CA VAL A 143 3.80 2.03 -9.89
C VAL A 143 4.47 0.90 -9.12
N SER A 144 5.81 0.91 -9.07
CA SER A 144 6.58 -0.07 -8.33
C SER A 144 6.34 0.07 -6.84
N SER A 145 6.38 -1.05 -6.12
CA SER A 145 6.36 -1.04 -4.65
C SER A 145 7.77 -0.76 -4.12
N PRO A 146 7.94 0.04 -3.05
CA PRO A 146 9.25 0.30 -2.47
C PRO A 146 9.81 -0.96 -1.79
N ALA A 147 11.06 -1.30 -2.08
CA ALA A 147 11.82 -2.32 -1.37
C ALA A 147 12.75 -1.64 -0.34
N VAL A 148 12.90 -2.24 0.84
CA VAL A 148 13.77 -1.71 1.90
C VAL A 148 14.79 -2.77 2.26
N ASP A 149 16.07 -2.43 2.14
CA ASP A 149 17.19 -3.32 2.48
C ASP A 149 17.50 -3.31 4.00
N GLU A 150 18.37 -4.22 4.45
CA GLU A 150 18.73 -4.39 5.86
C GLU A 150 19.44 -3.17 6.47
N ASP A 151 20.13 -2.38 5.65
CA ASP A 151 20.74 -1.11 6.03
C ASP A 151 19.75 0.07 6.07
N GLY A 152 18.52 -0.16 5.57
CA GLY A 152 17.45 0.83 5.48
C GLY A 152 17.40 1.58 4.14
N THR A 153 18.25 1.26 3.18
CA THR A 153 18.21 1.83 1.83
C THR A 153 16.90 1.46 1.14
N ILE A 154 16.24 2.45 0.55
CA ILE A 154 14.95 2.29 -0.12
C ILE A 154 15.17 2.26 -1.63
N TYR A 155 14.71 1.20 -2.28
CA TYR A 155 14.77 1.01 -3.72
C TYR A 155 13.38 1.14 -4.34
N ILE A 156 13.25 1.95 -5.38
CA ILE A 156 11.97 2.11 -6.08
C ILE A 156 12.18 2.40 -7.57
N GLY A 157 11.46 1.65 -8.42
CA GLY A 157 11.48 1.85 -9.86
C GLY A 157 10.41 2.84 -10.31
N ALA A 158 10.75 3.75 -11.22
CA ALA A 158 9.82 4.68 -11.84
C ALA A 158 9.66 4.42 -13.35
N PHE A 159 8.64 5.02 -13.96
CA PHE A 159 8.31 4.82 -15.38
C PHE A 159 9.34 5.40 -16.36
N ASP A 160 10.24 6.25 -15.88
CA ASP A 160 11.36 6.78 -16.65
C ASP A 160 12.46 5.73 -16.94
N GLY A 161 12.24 4.48 -16.51
CA GLY A 161 13.15 3.35 -16.71
C GLY A 161 14.25 3.25 -15.66
N ASN A 162 14.26 4.13 -14.65
CA ASN A 162 15.29 4.16 -13.61
C ASN A 162 14.85 3.46 -12.32
N ILE A 163 15.83 2.93 -11.60
CA ILE A 163 15.70 2.51 -10.20
C ILE A 163 16.41 3.55 -9.34
N TYR A 164 15.69 4.09 -8.37
CA TYR A 164 16.18 5.07 -7.42
C TYR A 164 16.55 4.38 -6.11
N ALA A 165 17.74 4.68 -5.60
CA ALA A 165 18.17 4.31 -4.25
C ALA A 165 18.14 5.56 -3.37
N ILE A 166 17.42 5.49 -2.25
CA ILE A 166 17.25 6.60 -1.32
C ILE A 166 17.79 6.16 0.02
N GLU A 167 18.70 6.96 0.56
CA GLU A 167 19.25 6.72 1.90
C GLU A 167 18.11 6.72 2.92
N GLY A 168 17.94 5.59 3.58
CA GLY A 168 17.05 5.43 4.71
C GLY A 168 17.83 4.85 5.89
N LYS A 169 17.17 4.80 7.04
CA LYS A 169 17.76 4.30 8.30
C LYS A 169 16.84 3.34 9.04
N ARG A 170 15.75 2.91 8.38
CA ARG A 170 14.66 2.16 9.00
C ARG A 170 14.54 0.82 8.32
N LYS A 171 14.37 -0.22 9.13
CA LYS A 171 14.20 -1.59 8.63
C LYS A 171 12.72 -1.90 8.46
N ILE A 172 12.46 -2.86 7.58
CA ILE A 172 11.11 -3.40 7.39
C ILE A 172 10.59 -4.04 8.68
N ALA A 173 9.28 -3.93 8.96
CA ALA A 173 8.66 -4.54 10.13
C ALA A 173 8.79 -6.07 10.11
N LYS A 174 8.93 -6.71 11.27
CA LYS A 174 8.96 -8.18 11.40
C LYS A 174 7.56 -8.77 11.58
N SER A 175 6.66 -8.43 10.67
CA SER A 175 5.27 -8.87 10.66
C SER A 175 4.98 -9.87 9.52
N GLU A 176 3.75 -10.40 9.44
CA GLU A 176 3.37 -11.39 8.42
C GLU A 176 3.40 -10.81 6.99
N TRP A 177 3.10 -9.52 6.82
CA TRP A 177 3.00 -8.87 5.51
C TRP A 177 3.42 -7.38 5.55
N PRO A 178 4.67 -7.04 5.91
CA PRO A 178 5.15 -5.66 5.95
C PRO A 178 5.35 -5.04 4.55
N THR A 179 5.45 -5.86 3.49
CA THR A 179 5.59 -5.43 2.10
C THR A 179 4.98 -6.47 1.15
N PHE A 180 4.91 -6.12 -0.13
CA PHE A 180 4.53 -7.06 -1.19
C PHE A 180 5.45 -8.29 -1.17
N ARG A 181 4.87 -9.50 -1.20
CA ARG A 181 5.58 -10.79 -1.09
C ARG A 181 6.31 -11.03 0.25
N LYS A 182 5.68 -10.60 1.35
CA LYS A 182 5.95 -11.06 2.73
C LYS A 182 7.18 -10.49 3.42
N ASP A 183 8.33 -10.36 2.76
CA ASP A 183 9.57 -9.93 3.42
C ASP A 183 10.48 -9.13 2.49
N SER A 184 11.60 -8.59 3.01
CA SER A 184 12.60 -7.85 2.22
C SER A 184 13.22 -8.67 1.10
N LYS A 185 13.13 -10.00 1.16
CA LYS A 185 13.60 -10.92 0.11
C LYS A 185 12.51 -11.26 -0.91
N HIS A 186 11.30 -10.72 -0.73
CA HIS A 186 10.11 -11.04 -1.50
C HIS A 186 9.87 -12.55 -1.65
N SER A 187 10.15 -13.32 -0.58
CA SER A 187 10.25 -14.78 -0.65
C SER A 187 8.94 -15.46 -1.02
N GLY A 188 7.79 -14.84 -0.70
CA GLY A 188 6.46 -15.38 -0.98
C GLY A 188 6.18 -16.76 -0.39
N ARG A 189 7.03 -17.27 0.53
CA ARG A 189 6.91 -18.62 1.08
C ARG A 189 6.09 -18.65 2.37
N LEU A 190 5.20 -19.63 2.46
CA LEU A 190 4.68 -20.15 3.71
C LEU A 190 5.66 -21.23 4.13
N ASP A 191 6.45 -20.96 5.18
CA ASP A 191 7.14 -22.02 5.90
C ASP A 191 6.15 -22.62 6.92
#